data_AF-A0A4Q3CQI7-F1
#
_entry.id   AF-A0A4Q3CQI7-F1
#
_cell.length_a   1.000
_cell.length_b   1.000
_cell.length_c   1.000
_cell.angle_alpha   90.00
_cell.angle_beta   90.00
_cell.angle_gamma   90.00
#
_symmetry.space_group_name_H-M   'P 1'
#
loop_
_entity.id
_entity.type
_entity.pdbx_description
1 polymer ?
#
loop_
_entity_poly.entity_id
_entity_poly.type
_entity_poly.pdbx_seq_one_letter_code
_entity_poly.pdbx_strand_id
1 'polypeptide(L)' 'MAPTRYDILAIGNALIDVLCHKDDDFIAAQGLERGKMQPVAPERALHLHEAMGVCEEICGGS' A
#
# COMPACT_ATOMS: atom_id res chain seq x y z
N MET A 1 -39.07 -9.55 -9.94
CA MET A 1 -37.67 -9.18 -9.60
C MET A 1 -37.24 -10.01 -8.40
N ALA A 2 -36.01 -10.53 -8.41
CA ALA A 2 -35.48 -11.23 -7.24
C ALA A 2 -35.21 -10.21 -6.10
N PRO A 3 -35.37 -10.59 -4.83
CA PRO A 3 -35.05 -9.72 -3.71
C PRO A 3 -33.55 -9.36 -3.72
N THR A 4 -33.23 -8.11 -3.39
CA THR A 4 -31.85 -7.63 -3.26
C THR A 4 -31.17 -8.39 -2.12
N ARG A 5 -30.05 -9.07 -2.42
CA ARG A 5 -29.36 -9.94 -1.45
C ARG A 5 -28.30 -9.21 -0.61
N TYR A 6 -27.78 -8.09 -1.12
CA TYR A 6 -26.67 -7.36 -0.51
C TYR A 6 -27.00 -5.88 -0.45
N ASP A 7 -26.57 -5.24 0.63
CA ASP A 7 -26.71 -3.80 0.82
C ASP A 7 -25.65 -3.04 0.02
N ILE A 8 -24.40 -3.52 0.04
CA ILE A 8 -23.25 -2.91 -0.63
C ILE A 8 -22.37 -4.00 -1.23
N LEU A 9 -21.94 -3.79 -2.47
CA LEU A 9 -20.89 -4.55 -3.12
C LEU A 9 -19.76 -3.59 -3.48
N ALA A 10 -18.57 -3.81 -2.91
CA ALA A 10 -17.35 -3.10 -3.26
C ALA A 10 -16.46 -3.98 -4.16
N ILE A 11 -15.80 -3.35 -5.13
CA ILE A 11 -14.83 -3.99 -6.02
C ILE A 11 -13.57 -3.14 -5.97
N GLY A 12 -12.46 -3.77 -5.57
CA GLY A 12 -11.18 -3.11 -5.41
C GLY A 12 -10.04 -4.10 -5.56
N ASN A 13 -8.82 -3.57 -5.62
CA ASN A 13 -7.62 -4.40 -5.62
C ASN A 13 -7.43 -4.99 -4.23
N ALA A 14 -7.31 -6.32 -4.14
CA ALA A 14 -6.97 -6.99 -2.90
C ALA A 14 -5.47 -6.78 -2.60
N LEU A 15 -5.18 -6.03 -1.54
CA LEU A 15 -3.82 -5.63 -1.17
C LEU A 15 -3.54 -5.96 0.30
N ILE A 16 -2.25 -6.12 0.61
CA ILE A 16 -1.73 -6.15 1.98
C ILE A 16 -0.89 -4.90 2.15
N ASP A 17 -1.18 -4.13 3.19
CA ASP A 17 -0.42 -2.92 3.51
C ASP A 17 0.78 -3.31 4.38
N VAL A 18 1.96 -2.86 3.97
CA VAL A 18 3.22 -3.00 4.73
C VAL A 18 3.62 -1.60 5.20
N LEU A 19 3.54 -1.37 6.50
CA LEU A 19 3.63 -0.03 7.10
C LEU A 19 4.88 0.10 7.97
N CYS A 20 5.59 1.23 7.86
CA CYS A 20 6.70 1.58 8.75
C CYS A 20 6.77 3.09 9.00
N HIS A 21 7.35 3.48 10.13
CA HIS A 21 7.64 4.89 10.42
C HIS A 21 8.98 5.30 9.81
N LYS A 22 8.97 6.38 9.02
CA LYS A 22 10.15 6.99 8.39
C LYS A 22 10.03 8.52 8.40
N ASP A 23 11.17 9.19 8.31
CA ASP A 23 11.27 10.63 8.21
C ASP A 23 11.17 11.11 6.75
N ASP A 24 11.07 12.43 6.57
CA ASP A 24 11.02 13.04 5.25
C ASP A 24 12.35 12.87 4.47
N ASP A 25 13.47 12.70 5.18
CA ASP A 25 14.78 12.43 4.58
C ASP A 25 14.80 11.07 3.87
N PHE A 26 14.20 10.04 4.45
CA PHE A 26 14.00 8.74 3.80
C PHE A 26 13.15 8.86 2.53
N ILE A 27 12.05 9.62 2.60
CA ILE A 27 11.14 9.84 1.46
C ILE A 27 11.91 10.49 0.30
N ALA A 28 12.70 11.53 0.59
CA ALA A 28 13.54 12.19 -0.41
C ALA A 28 14.63 11.25 -0.98
N ALA A 29 15.33 10.50 -0.11
CA ALA A 29 16.38 9.57 -0.53
C ALA A 29 15.86 8.43 -1.42
N GLN A 30 14.61 8.02 -1.21
CA GLN A 30 13.93 7.00 -2.02
C GLN A 30 13.21 7.59 -3.25
N GLY A 31 13.28 8.89 -3.50
CA GLY A 31 12.60 9.54 -4.61
C GLY A 31 11.08 9.36 -4.57
N LEU A 32 10.51 9.23 -3.36
CA LEU A 32 9.08 9.08 -3.14
C LEU A 32 8.43 10.46 -2.98
N GLU A 33 7.15 10.55 -3.31
CA GLU A 33 6.38 11.79 -3.14
C GLU A 33 5.38 11.66 -1.98
N ARG A 34 5.50 12.55 -1.00
CA ARG A 34 4.67 12.53 0.22
C ARG A 34 3.18 12.62 -0.13
N GLY A 35 2.40 11.69 0.40
CA GLY A 35 0.94 11.65 0.23
C GLY A 35 0.46 11.12 -1.12
N LYS A 36 1.35 10.54 -1.95
CA LYS A 36 0.96 9.90 -3.22
C LYS A 36 0.97 8.38 -3.11
N MET A 37 0.04 7.75 -3.82
CA MET A 37 0.10 6.33 -4.15
C MET A 37 0.85 6.19 -5.48
N GLN A 38 2.01 5.52 -5.45
CA GLN A 38 2.87 5.33 -6.61
C GLN A 38 3.00 3.83 -6.91
N PRO A 39 2.47 3.34 -8.06
CA PRO A 39 2.75 1.99 -8.51
C PRO A 39 4.24 1.82 -8.76
N VAL A 40 4.82 0.71 -8.29
CA VAL A 40 6.23 0.39 -8.44
C VAL A 40 6.39 -0.98 -9.09
N ALA A 41 7.46 -1.16 -9.87
CA ALA A 41 7.84 -2.46 -10.40
C ALA A 41 8.31 -3.40 -9.26
N PRO A 42 8.23 -4.74 -9.43
CA PRO A 42 8.58 -5.70 -8.39
C PRO A 42 10.00 -5.51 -7.81
N GLU A 43 10.97 -5.17 -8.64
CA GLU A 43 12.37 -4.95 -8.21
C GLU A 43 12.48 -3.74 -7.29
N ARG A 44 11.71 -2.68 -7.58
CA ARG A 44 11.64 -1.49 -6.75
C ARG A 44 10.91 -1.77 -5.44
N ALA A 45 9.86 -2.60 -5.46
CA ALA A 45 9.14 -3.02 -4.27
C ALA A 45 10.05 -3.76 -3.28
N LEU A 46 10.86 -4.71 -3.77
CA LEU A 46 11.83 -5.44 -2.94
C LEU A 46 12.87 -4.51 -2.31
N HIS A 47 13.45 -3.60 -3.11
CA HIS A 47 14.41 -2.63 -2.60
C HIS A 47 13.81 -1.72 -1.53
N LEU A 48 12.59 -1.21 -1.76
CA LEU A 48 11.90 -0.37 -0.78
C LEU A 48 11.63 -1.15 0.50
N HIS A 49 11.15 -2.39 0.40
CA HIS A 49 10.86 -3.24 1.54
C HIS A 49 12.11 -3.49 2.40
N GLU A 50 13.26 -3.78 1.77
CA GLU A 50 14.54 -3.91 2.48
C GLU A 50 14.94 -2.60 3.19
N ALA A 51 14.79 -1.45 2.53
CA ALA A 51 15.11 -0.14 3.10
C ALA A 51 14.13 0.29 4.22
N MET A 52 12.89 -0.20 4.18
CA MET A 52 11.87 0.06 5.19
C MET A 52 12.21 -0.61 6.53
N GLY A 53 12.85 -1.77 6.53
CA GLY A 53 13.27 -2.46 7.75
C GLY A 53 12.09 -3.12 8.47
N VAL A 54 11.97 -2.89 9.78
CA VAL A 54 10.86 -3.47 10.57
C VAL A 54 9.55 -2.81 10.19
N CYS A 55 8.59 -3.62 9.73
CA CYS A 55 7.28 -3.19 9.27
C CYS A 55 6.16 -3.95 9.98
N GLU A 56 4.97 -3.37 9.99
CA GLU A 56 3.71 -4.03 10.33
C GLU A 56 2.98 -4.43 9.05
N GLU A 57 2.39 -5.62 9.03
CA GLU A 57 1.62 -6.14 7.90
C GLU A 57 0.15 -6.29 8.28
N ILE A 58 -0.74 -5.64 7.51
CA ILE A 58 -2.19 -5.67 7.75
C ILE A 58 -2.98 -5.83 6.45
N CYS A 59 -4.18 -6.38 6.53
CA CYS A 59 -5.10 -6.41 5.38
C CYS A 59 -5.47 -4.98 4.96
N GLY A 60 -5.27 -4.67 3.69
CA GLY A 60 -5.59 -3.37 3.09
C GLY A 60 -6.58 -3.50 1.93
N GLY A 61 -6.50 -2.55 0.99
CA GLY A 61 -7.43 -2.41 -0.12
C GLY A 61 -8.54 -1.40 0.18
N SER A 62 -8.72 -0.45 -0.74
CA SER A 62 -9.67 0.67 -0.63
C SER A 62 -11.09 0.31 -1.00
#